data_AF-A0A0X3YBT4-F1
#
_entry.id   AF-A0A0X3YBT4-F1
#
_cell.length_a   1.000
_cell.length_b   1.000
_cell.length_c   1.000
_cell.angle_alpha   90.00
_cell.angle_beta   90.00
_cell.angle_gamma   90.00
#
_symmetry.space_group_name_H-M   'P 1'
#
loop_
_entity.id
_entity.type
_entity.pdbx_description
1 polymer ?
#
loop_
_entity_poly.entity_id
_entity_poly.type
_entity_poly.pdbx_seq_one_letter_code
_entity_poly.pdbx_strand_id
1 'polypeptide(L)'
;MARPKIPTINWRKELKILNRYIKSEGGVLHIKTTPDSPSSAFSKSIRNVMENNTWDRRWVTVQFDGDNAATHYLSDMISQLEVSLELDEFQTVLPAHEINIGNNNIAGGNIEISNINVSIVGANSFQERIKRIIQHIENKADEQRVALFLFNTGSNNTDQKELKRFKNQLWDNRLEKLVEKGVLLIAFSHSESDTLDWLPEPDDVLNLPSSYCSESKANAREDIARFLLEQAYATNEGEAEGIAKGIVASNPLPKNLHANFAGILAEVRNAD
;
A
#
# COMPACT_ATOMS: atom_id res chain seq x y z
N MET A 1 22.22 15.51 25.79
CA MET A 1 21.51 15.10 24.56
C MET A 1 20.02 15.30 24.78
N ALA A 2 19.33 16.08 23.95
CA ALA A 2 17.88 16.21 24.03
C ALA A 2 17.24 14.89 23.59
N ARG A 3 16.28 14.36 24.37
CA ARG A 3 15.52 13.18 23.93
C ARG A 3 14.77 13.53 22.64
N PRO A 4 14.79 12.67 21.60
CA PRO A 4 13.99 12.91 20.41
C PRO A 4 12.52 13.07 20.84
N LYS A 5 11.88 14.16 20.41
CA LYS A 5 10.46 14.40 20.69
C LYS A 5 9.67 13.33 19.93
N ILE A 6 8.94 12.49 20.66
CA ILE A 6 7.94 11.61 20.06
C ILE A 6 6.92 12.51 19.37
N PRO A 7 6.64 12.34 18.07
CA PRO A 7 5.63 13.12 17.38
C PRO A 7 4.28 12.99 18.08
N THR A 8 3.61 14.11 18.33
CA THR A 8 2.23 14.09 18.86
C THR A 8 1.30 13.55 17.79
N ILE A 9 0.54 12.51 18.12
CA ILE A 9 -0.41 11.86 17.21
C ILE A 9 -1.68 12.72 17.10
N ASN A 10 -2.14 12.99 15.88
CA ASN A 10 -3.39 13.72 15.62
C ASN A 10 -4.50 12.74 15.27
N TRP A 11 -5.08 12.10 16.28
CA TRP A 11 -6.10 11.05 16.15
C TRP A 11 -7.31 11.47 15.32
N ARG A 12 -7.79 12.71 15.47
CA ARG A 12 -8.87 13.23 14.62
C ARG A 12 -8.55 13.17 13.13
N LYS A 13 -7.33 13.56 12.72
CA LYS A 13 -6.91 13.46 11.32
C LYS A 13 -6.87 12.01 10.88
N GLU A 14 -6.33 11.11 11.70
CA GLU A 14 -6.22 9.68 11.37
C GLU A 14 -7.59 9.04 11.20
N LEU A 15 -8.52 9.32 12.12
CA LEU A 15 -9.91 8.85 12.06
C LEU A 15 -10.63 9.37 10.81
N LYS A 16 -10.35 10.60 10.38
CA LYS A 16 -10.87 11.13 9.12
C LYS A 16 -10.34 10.35 7.91
N ILE A 17 -9.04 10.06 7.85
CA ILE A 17 -8.43 9.24 6.79
C ILE A 17 -9.08 7.85 6.75
N LEU A 18 -9.32 7.26 7.92
CA LEU A 18 -9.93 5.94 8.03
C LEU A 18 -11.39 5.91 7.53
N ASN A 19 -12.15 6.98 7.77
CA ASN A 19 -13.51 7.09 7.23
C ASN A 19 -13.51 7.03 5.69
N ARG A 20 -12.48 7.58 5.03
CA ARG A 20 -12.32 7.49 3.57
C ARG A 20 -12.19 6.04 3.09
N TYR A 21 -11.52 5.18 3.86
CA TYR A 21 -11.38 3.75 3.54
C TYR A 21 -12.70 2.99 3.69
N ILE A 22 -13.46 3.29 4.74
CA ILE A 22 -14.81 2.73 4.91
C ILE A 22 -15.69 3.08 3.71
N LYS A 23 -15.59 4.34 3.26
CA LYS A 23 -16.31 4.84 2.08
C LYS A 23 -15.72 4.41 0.74
N SER A 24 -14.66 3.59 0.76
CA SER A 24 -14.02 3.11 -0.47
C SER A 24 -13.54 4.23 -1.40
N GLU A 25 -13.07 5.33 -0.81
CA GLU A 25 -12.51 6.47 -1.54
C GLU A 25 -11.06 6.18 -1.95
N GLY A 26 -10.67 6.66 -3.13
CA GLY A 26 -9.28 6.63 -3.59
C GLY A 26 -8.45 7.78 -3.07
N GLY A 27 -7.19 7.84 -3.50
CA GLY A 27 -6.27 8.95 -3.21
C GLY A 27 -4.83 8.50 -3.04
N VAL A 28 -4.00 9.37 -2.46
CA VAL A 28 -2.62 9.09 -2.05
C VAL A 28 -2.49 9.30 -0.54
N LEU A 29 -2.20 8.22 0.20
CA LEU A 29 -1.81 8.27 1.61
C LEU A 29 -0.31 8.03 1.74
N HIS A 30 0.39 8.98 2.37
CA HIS A 30 1.73 8.74 2.88
C HIS A 30 1.70 8.34 4.35
N ILE A 31 2.35 7.23 4.67
CA ILE A 31 2.52 6.73 6.03
C ILE A 31 3.97 6.95 6.42
N LYS A 32 4.20 7.94 7.27
CA LYS A 32 5.51 8.23 7.87
C LYS A 32 5.71 7.39 9.10
N THR A 33 6.82 6.68 9.16
CA THR A 33 7.09 5.67 10.17
C THR A 33 8.43 5.98 10.83
N THR A 34 8.54 5.71 12.13
CA THR A 34 9.84 5.71 12.80
C THR A 34 10.62 4.43 12.46
N PRO A 35 11.96 4.38 12.61
CA PRO A 35 12.74 3.16 12.38
C PRO A 35 12.23 1.92 13.14
N ASP A 36 11.73 2.13 14.36
CA ASP A 36 11.18 1.05 15.20
C ASP A 36 9.66 0.82 15.01
N SER A 37 9.07 1.45 13.99
CA SER A 37 7.66 1.26 13.65
C SER A 37 7.43 -0.13 13.06
N PRO A 38 6.34 -0.83 13.41
CA PRO A 38 6.05 -2.15 12.86
C PRO A 38 5.32 -2.01 11.52
N SER A 39 5.92 -1.26 10.59
CA SER A 39 5.30 -0.86 9.32
C SER A 39 4.77 -2.06 8.52
N SER A 40 5.50 -3.18 8.51
CA SER A 40 5.07 -4.41 7.86
C SER A 40 3.86 -5.06 8.54
N ALA A 41 3.80 -5.07 9.87
CA ALA A 41 2.67 -5.63 10.60
C ALA A 41 1.42 -4.76 10.44
N PHE A 42 1.59 -3.43 10.45
CA PHE A 42 0.52 -2.49 10.16
C PHE A 42 -0.02 -2.65 8.74
N SER A 43 0.85 -2.71 7.73
CA SER A 43 0.47 -2.95 6.34
C SER A 43 -0.29 -4.26 6.16
N LYS A 44 0.20 -5.37 6.73
CA LYS A 44 -0.49 -6.67 6.72
C LYS A 44 -1.88 -6.58 7.36
N SER A 45 -2.01 -5.86 8.46
CA SER A 45 -3.29 -5.72 9.16
C SER A 45 -4.29 -4.90 8.35
N ILE A 46 -3.86 -3.79 7.74
CA ILE A 46 -4.71 -3.01 6.83
C ILE A 46 -5.15 -3.88 5.65
N ARG A 47 -4.20 -4.53 4.96
CA ARG A 47 -4.51 -5.38 3.80
C ARG A 47 -5.52 -6.47 4.16
N ASN A 48 -5.28 -7.19 5.26
CA ASN A 48 -6.20 -8.21 5.76
C ASN A 48 -7.61 -7.66 6.01
N VAL A 49 -7.72 -6.45 6.55
CA VAL A 49 -9.01 -5.80 6.79
C VAL A 49 -9.69 -5.38 5.49
N MET A 50 -8.95 -4.82 4.54
CA MET A 50 -9.48 -4.44 3.23
C MET A 50 -9.97 -5.66 2.45
N GLU A 51 -9.24 -6.78 2.51
CA GLU A 51 -9.54 -7.99 1.74
C GLU A 51 -10.67 -8.84 2.35
N ASN A 52 -10.75 -8.93 3.69
CA ASN A 52 -11.62 -9.92 4.36
C ASN A 52 -12.90 -9.37 4.97
N ASN A 53 -13.07 -8.05 5.07
CA ASN A 53 -14.29 -7.48 5.63
C ASN A 53 -15.34 -7.14 4.58
N THR A 54 -16.58 -7.01 5.05
CA THR A 54 -17.69 -6.58 4.20
C THR A 54 -17.59 -5.09 3.96
N TRP A 55 -17.31 -4.74 2.71
CA TRP A 55 -17.29 -3.38 2.19
C TRP A 55 -18.38 -3.24 1.14
N ASP A 56 -18.79 -2.00 0.87
CA ASP A 56 -19.77 -1.74 -0.20
C ASP A 56 -19.21 -2.18 -1.56
N ARG A 57 -17.88 -2.19 -1.70
CA ARG A 57 -17.16 -2.67 -2.88
C ARG A 57 -15.92 -3.44 -2.46
N ARG A 58 -15.60 -4.52 -3.18
CA ARG A 58 -14.47 -5.39 -2.84
C ARG A 58 -13.14 -4.67 -3.07
N TRP A 59 -12.22 -4.75 -2.11
CA TRP A 59 -10.85 -4.29 -2.32
C TRP A 59 -9.97 -5.38 -2.93
N VAL A 60 -9.21 -4.98 -3.94
CA VAL A 60 -8.05 -5.71 -4.45
C VAL A 60 -6.81 -4.97 -3.96
N THR A 61 -5.93 -5.66 -3.25
CA THR A 61 -4.68 -5.06 -2.77
C THR A 61 -3.47 -5.62 -3.51
N VAL A 62 -2.53 -4.74 -3.86
CA VAL A 62 -1.28 -5.08 -4.52
C VAL A 62 -0.14 -4.48 -3.73
N GLN A 63 0.92 -5.25 -3.46
CA GLN A 63 2.06 -4.79 -2.67
C GLN A 63 3.33 -4.80 -3.52
N PHE A 64 3.95 -3.62 -3.64
CA PHE A 64 5.29 -3.45 -4.19
C PHE A 64 6.27 -3.25 -3.04
N ASP A 65 7.26 -4.13 -2.95
CA ASP A 65 8.29 -4.10 -1.91
C ASP A 65 9.66 -3.89 -2.57
N GLY A 66 10.32 -2.79 -2.21
CA GLY A 66 11.63 -2.43 -2.74
C GLY A 66 12.77 -3.38 -2.36
N ASP A 67 12.53 -4.32 -1.44
CA ASP A 67 13.46 -5.41 -1.11
C ASP A 67 13.07 -6.75 -1.76
N ASN A 68 11.93 -6.81 -2.46
CA ASN A 68 11.48 -8.00 -3.15
C ASN A 68 11.82 -7.91 -4.65
N ALA A 69 12.63 -8.86 -5.12
CA ALA A 69 13.03 -8.95 -6.52
C ALA A 69 11.85 -9.04 -7.51
N ALA A 70 10.72 -9.63 -7.08
CA ALA A 70 9.51 -9.74 -7.90
C ALA A 70 8.77 -8.40 -8.08
N THR A 71 9.23 -7.33 -7.43
CA THR A 71 8.63 -5.99 -7.51
C THR A 71 9.66 -4.88 -7.67
N HIS A 72 10.90 -5.23 -8.04
CA HIS A 72 11.98 -4.27 -8.27
C HIS A 72 11.82 -3.48 -9.56
N TYR A 73 11.40 -4.14 -10.65
CA TYR A 73 11.29 -3.53 -11.97
C TYR A 73 9.83 -3.18 -12.28
N LEU A 74 9.62 -2.12 -13.07
CA LEU A 74 8.28 -1.72 -13.50
C LEU A 74 7.55 -2.86 -14.23
N SER A 75 8.29 -3.70 -14.96
CA SER A 75 7.70 -4.86 -15.64
C SER A 75 7.00 -5.81 -14.69
N ASP A 76 7.60 -6.02 -13.52
CA ASP A 76 7.15 -7.01 -12.56
C ASP A 76 6.02 -6.43 -11.71
N MET A 77 6.09 -5.13 -11.39
CA MET A 77 4.96 -4.39 -10.81
C MET A 77 3.72 -4.45 -11.69
N ILE A 78 3.87 -4.30 -13.02
CA ILE A 78 2.77 -4.43 -13.98
C ILE A 78 2.25 -5.87 -14.02
N SER A 79 3.14 -6.87 -14.02
CA SER A 79 2.73 -8.29 -13.98
C SER A 79 1.94 -8.61 -12.71
N GLN A 80 2.38 -8.11 -11.56
CA GLN A 80 1.69 -8.33 -10.29
C GLN A 80 0.32 -7.64 -10.28
N LEU A 81 0.17 -6.46 -10.89
CA LEU A 81 -1.13 -5.82 -11.08
C LEU A 81 -2.06 -6.67 -11.94
N GLU A 82 -1.57 -7.19 -13.06
CA GLU A 82 -2.38 -8.05 -13.94
C GLU A 82 -2.84 -9.31 -13.19
N VAL A 83 -1.95 -9.97 -12.45
CA VAL A 83 -2.27 -11.14 -11.63
C VAL A 83 -3.29 -10.81 -10.55
N SER A 84 -3.08 -9.73 -9.79
CA SER A 84 -4.00 -9.33 -8.72
C SER A 84 -5.38 -8.90 -9.21
N LEU A 85 -5.46 -8.39 -10.45
CA LEU A 85 -6.72 -8.01 -11.09
C LEU A 85 -7.36 -9.15 -11.89
N GLU A 86 -6.82 -10.38 -11.78
CA GLU A 86 -7.30 -11.56 -12.53
C GLU A 86 -7.40 -11.28 -14.04
N LEU A 87 -6.50 -10.44 -14.56
CA LEU A 87 -6.42 -10.16 -15.98
C LEU A 87 -5.76 -11.36 -16.64
N ASP A 88 -6.60 -12.27 -17.16
CA ASP A 88 -6.19 -13.49 -17.85
C ASP A 88 -4.83 -13.33 -18.53
N GLU A 89 -3.91 -14.22 -18.15
CA GLU A 89 -2.70 -14.46 -18.90
C GLU A 89 -3.15 -14.89 -20.30
N PHE A 90 -3.29 -13.92 -21.20
CA PHE A 90 -3.02 -14.21 -22.58
C PHE A 90 -1.57 -14.69 -22.57
N GLN A 91 -1.42 -16.02 -22.60
CA GLN A 91 -0.40 -16.68 -23.38
C GLN A 91 -0.56 -16.17 -24.82
N THR A 92 -0.22 -14.90 -25.07
CA THR A 92 0.24 -14.50 -26.37
C THR A 92 1.46 -15.37 -26.58
N VAL A 93 1.28 -16.42 -27.38
CA VAL A 93 2.34 -17.14 -28.07
C VAL A 93 3.06 -16.09 -28.89
N LEU A 94 3.92 -15.33 -28.24
CA LEU A 94 4.82 -14.42 -28.88
C LEU A 94 5.87 -15.31 -29.52
N PRO A 95 6.15 -15.17 -30.81
CA PRO A 95 7.21 -15.95 -31.43
C PRO A 95 8.49 -15.62 -30.67
N ALA A 96 9.03 -16.62 -29.94
CA ALA A 96 10.28 -16.48 -29.23
C ALA A 96 11.33 -16.03 -30.26
N HIS A 97 11.84 -14.81 -30.12
CA HIS A 97 12.96 -14.38 -30.93
C HIS A 97 14.22 -14.98 -30.32
N GLU A 98 14.83 -15.94 -31.01
CA GLU A 98 16.13 -16.48 -30.63
C GLU A 98 17.19 -15.39 -30.79
N ILE A 99 17.70 -14.88 -29.67
CA ILE A 99 18.96 -14.13 -29.68
C ILE A 99 20.07 -15.11 -29.30
N ASN A 100 20.82 -15.56 -30.31
CA ASN A 100 22.06 -16.28 -30.09
C ASN A 100 23.15 -15.29 -29.65
N ILE A 101 23.44 -15.24 -28.35
CA ILE A 101 24.61 -14.54 -27.83
C ILE A 101 25.81 -15.46 -28.02
N GLY A 102 26.50 -15.34 -29.16
CA GLY A 102 27.77 -16.01 -29.40
C GLY A 102 28.89 -15.35 -28.58
N ASN A 103 29.36 -16.00 -27.51
CA ASN A 103 30.59 -15.59 -26.83
C ASN A 103 31.78 -16.32 -27.48
N ASN A 104 32.54 -15.60 -28.30
CA ASN A 104 33.87 -16.03 -28.71
C ASN A 104 34.85 -15.85 -27.54
N ASN A 105 34.83 -16.77 -26.58
CA ASN A 105 35.91 -16.94 -25.62
C ASN A 105 36.31 -18.40 -25.54
N ILE A 106 37.48 -18.70 -26.12
CA ILE A 106 38.13 -20.00 -26.02
C ILE A 106 38.70 -20.11 -24.60
N ALA A 107 37.95 -20.72 -23.69
CA ALA A 107 38.46 -21.17 -22.42
C ALA A 107 38.80 -22.66 -22.54
N GLY A 108 40.09 -22.99 -22.45
CA GLY A 108 40.56 -24.37 -22.43
C GLY A 108 40.16 -25.07 -21.13
N GLY A 109 39.41 -26.16 -21.25
CA GLY A 109 39.03 -27.04 -20.14
C GLY A 109 37.54 -27.38 -20.17
N ASN A 110 37.21 -28.66 -19.98
CA ASN A 110 35.87 -29.26 -20.07
C ASN A 110 34.79 -28.48 -19.28
N ILE A 111 34.19 -27.48 -19.92
CA ILE A 111 32.94 -26.85 -19.47
C ILE A 111 31.98 -26.93 -20.66
N GLU A 112 31.01 -27.83 -20.58
CA GLU A 112 29.82 -27.72 -21.42
C GLU A 112 29.01 -26.52 -20.92
N ILE A 113 29.13 -25.40 -21.63
CA ILE A 113 28.26 -24.24 -21.42
C ILE A 113 27.03 -24.47 -22.30
N SER A 114 25.91 -24.79 -21.67
CA SER A 114 24.62 -24.89 -22.34
C SER A 114 24.18 -23.51 -22.84
N ASN A 115 23.68 -23.46 -24.07
CA ASN A 115 23.09 -22.25 -24.66
C ASN A 115 22.04 -21.67 -23.70
N ILE A 116 22.24 -20.44 -23.25
CA ILE A 116 21.23 -19.71 -22.50
C ILE A 116 20.20 -19.23 -23.51
N ASN A 117 19.09 -19.94 -23.59
CA ASN A 117 17.91 -19.48 -24.33
C ASN A 117 17.26 -18.33 -23.56
N VAL A 118 17.53 -17.10 -23.98
CA VAL A 118 16.76 -15.93 -23.57
C VAL A 118 15.53 -15.86 -24.46
N SER A 119 14.37 -16.29 -23.96
CA SER A 119 13.10 -16.03 -24.63
C SER A 119 12.71 -14.58 -24.38
N ILE A 120 12.85 -13.73 -25.41
CA ILE A 120 12.20 -12.42 -25.40
C ILE A 120 10.74 -12.68 -25.73
N VAL A 121 9.93 -12.83 -24.69
CA VAL A 121 8.47 -12.70 -24.80
C VAL A 121 8.24 -11.29 -25.33
N GLY A 122 7.96 -11.19 -26.64
CA GLY A 122 7.82 -9.93 -27.34
C GLY A 122 6.93 -8.98 -26.54
N ALA A 123 7.49 -7.85 -26.16
CA ALA A 123 6.77 -6.88 -25.37
C ALA A 123 5.46 -6.51 -26.09
N ASN A 124 4.32 -7.05 -25.62
CA ASN A 124 3.11 -6.24 -25.56
C ASN A 124 3.59 -4.98 -24.86
N SER A 125 3.76 -3.89 -25.61
CA SER A 125 4.47 -2.72 -25.11
C SER A 125 3.89 -2.36 -23.75
N PHE A 126 4.72 -1.99 -22.77
CA PHE A 126 4.24 -1.70 -21.41
C PHE A 126 2.99 -0.80 -21.41
N GLN A 127 2.88 0.08 -22.41
CA GLN A 127 1.72 0.93 -22.66
C GLN A 127 0.41 0.16 -22.88
N GLU A 128 0.40 -0.92 -23.66
CA GLU A 128 -0.79 -1.74 -23.90
C GLU A 128 -1.21 -2.52 -22.65
N ARG A 129 -0.24 -3.07 -21.90
CA ARG A 129 -0.50 -3.73 -20.61
C ARG A 129 -1.09 -2.77 -19.60
N ILE A 130 -0.48 -1.59 -19.44
CA ILE A 130 -1.00 -0.52 -18.59
C ILE A 130 -2.40 -0.11 -19.05
N LYS A 131 -2.62 0.08 -20.35
CA LYS A 131 -3.95 0.45 -20.88
C LYS A 131 -5.02 -0.59 -20.54
N ARG A 132 -4.71 -1.88 -20.64
CA ARG A 132 -5.61 -2.97 -20.22
C ARG A 132 -5.94 -2.90 -18.73
N ILE A 133 -4.92 -2.71 -17.87
CA ILE A 133 -5.10 -2.53 -16.43
C ILE A 133 -6.08 -1.39 -16.15
N ILE A 134 -5.82 -0.22 -16.73
CA ILE A 134 -6.66 0.97 -16.56
C ILE A 134 -8.10 0.69 -16.99
N GLN A 135 -8.29 0.14 -18.19
CA GLN A 135 -9.62 -0.15 -18.71
C GLN A 135 -10.38 -1.15 -17.84
N HIS A 136 -9.69 -2.15 -17.28
CA HIS A 136 -10.31 -3.10 -16.36
C HIS A 136 -10.75 -2.44 -15.05
N ILE A 137 -9.88 -1.62 -14.44
CA ILE A 137 -10.22 -0.87 -13.22
C ILE A 137 -11.43 0.03 -13.48
N GLU A 138 -11.46 0.72 -14.62
CA GLU A 138 -12.59 1.57 -15.01
C GLU A 138 -13.89 0.80 -15.18
N ASN A 139 -13.86 -0.33 -15.87
CA ASN A 139 -15.05 -1.15 -16.12
C ASN A 139 -15.60 -1.80 -14.84
N LYS A 140 -14.76 -2.00 -13.84
CA LYS A 140 -15.11 -2.63 -12.57
C LYS A 140 -15.22 -1.64 -11.40
N ALA A 141 -15.21 -0.34 -11.67
CA ALA A 141 -15.25 0.71 -10.65
C ALA A 141 -16.55 0.72 -9.82
N ASP A 142 -17.60 0.03 -10.21
CA ASP A 142 -18.81 -0.12 -9.37
C ASP A 142 -18.74 -1.34 -8.44
N GLU A 143 -17.92 -2.34 -8.79
CA GLU A 143 -17.84 -3.62 -8.07
C GLU A 143 -16.60 -3.70 -7.16
N GLN A 144 -15.47 -3.13 -7.59
CA GLN A 144 -14.19 -3.29 -6.93
C GLN A 144 -13.38 -2.00 -6.82
N ARG A 145 -12.45 -1.99 -5.87
CA ARG A 145 -11.51 -0.91 -5.56
C ARG A 145 -10.10 -1.46 -5.59
N VAL A 146 -9.11 -0.61 -5.87
CA VAL A 146 -7.71 -1.05 -5.97
C VAL A 146 -6.84 -0.25 -5.01
N ALA A 147 -6.11 -0.95 -4.15
CA ALA A 147 -5.15 -0.35 -3.24
C ALA A 147 -3.72 -0.84 -3.55
N LEU A 148 -2.84 0.10 -3.83
CA LEU A 148 -1.42 -0.13 -4.09
C LEU A 148 -0.61 0.21 -2.84
N PHE A 149 0.13 -0.75 -2.31
CA PHE A 149 0.99 -0.60 -1.14
C PHE A 149 2.44 -0.52 -1.58
N LEU A 150 3.10 0.62 -1.34
CA LEU A 150 4.53 0.79 -1.59
C LEU A 150 5.30 0.63 -0.27
N PHE A 151 6.20 -0.34 -0.23
CA PHE A 151 6.95 -0.73 0.96
C PHE A 151 8.46 -0.79 0.66
N ASN A 152 9.30 -0.44 1.64
CA ASN A 152 10.78 -0.47 1.54
C ASN A 152 11.36 0.19 0.27
N THR A 153 10.65 1.10 -0.38
CA THR A 153 11.09 1.72 -1.64
C THR A 153 12.27 2.69 -1.50
N GLY A 154 12.71 2.93 -0.27
CA GLY A 154 13.94 3.66 0.06
C GLY A 154 15.14 2.73 0.34
N SER A 155 15.02 1.42 0.13
CA SER A 155 16.12 0.49 0.37
C SER A 155 17.24 0.65 -0.67
N ASN A 156 18.46 0.23 -0.31
CA ASN A 156 19.61 0.23 -1.24
C ASN A 156 19.40 -0.69 -2.45
N ASN A 157 18.46 -1.63 -2.37
CA ASN A 157 18.15 -2.57 -3.44
C ASN A 157 17.16 -1.98 -4.47
N THR A 158 16.51 -0.87 -4.14
CA THR A 158 15.49 -0.27 -5.00
C THR A 158 16.13 0.61 -6.09
N ASP A 159 15.85 0.32 -7.37
CA ASP A 159 16.30 1.18 -8.48
C ASP A 159 15.43 2.45 -8.59
N GLN A 160 16.02 3.60 -8.27
CA GLN A 160 15.38 4.91 -8.35
C GLN A 160 14.89 5.25 -9.77
N LYS A 161 15.49 4.71 -10.83
CA LYS A 161 15.00 4.91 -12.20
C LYS A 161 13.68 4.18 -12.42
N GLU A 162 13.55 2.96 -11.92
CA GLU A 162 12.31 2.18 -12.03
C GLU A 162 11.18 2.81 -11.22
N LEU A 163 11.49 3.34 -10.03
CA LEU A 163 10.53 4.11 -9.24
C LEU A 163 10.04 5.39 -9.95
N LYS A 164 10.94 6.12 -10.61
CA LYS A 164 10.55 7.27 -11.46
C LYS A 164 9.73 6.83 -12.67
N ARG A 165 10.03 5.67 -13.25
CA ARG A 165 9.22 5.11 -14.35
C ARG A 165 7.84 4.69 -13.86
N PHE A 166 7.72 4.09 -12.68
CA PHE A 166 6.44 3.81 -12.05
C PHE A 166 5.61 5.09 -11.91
N LYS A 167 6.17 6.14 -11.29
CA LYS A 167 5.49 7.42 -11.12
C LYS A 167 5.00 7.98 -12.47
N ASN A 168 5.94 8.17 -13.40
CA ASN A 168 5.65 8.87 -14.64
C ASN A 168 4.78 8.03 -15.59
N GLN A 169 5.01 6.72 -15.72
CA GLN A 169 4.35 5.90 -16.74
C GLN A 169 3.05 5.26 -16.25
N LEU A 170 2.95 4.98 -14.95
CA LEU A 170 1.82 4.26 -14.37
C LEU A 170 0.98 5.12 -13.42
N TRP A 171 1.59 5.92 -12.53
CA TRP A 171 0.81 6.76 -11.61
C TRP A 171 0.27 8.04 -12.29
N ASP A 172 1.11 9.07 -12.45
CA ASP A 172 0.73 10.44 -12.85
C ASP A 172 -0.08 10.47 -14.16
N ASN A 173 0.32 9.63 -15.12
CA ASN A 173 -0.32 9.66 -16.44
C ASN A 173 -1.60 8.81 -16.55
N ARG A 174 -1.82 7.90 -15.60
CA ARG A 174 -2.82 6.82 -15.72
C ARG A 174 -3.62 6.62 -14.44
N LEU A 175 -3.07 5.95 -13.43
CA LEU A 175 -3.81 5.55 -12.23
C LEU A 175 -4.32 6.74 -11.40
N GLU A 176 -3.61 7.87 -11.39
CA GLU A 176 -4.04 9.09 -10.68
C GLU A 176 -5.45 9.54 -11.14
N LYS A 177 -5.76 9.40 -12.43
CA LYS A 177 -7.07 9.76 -13.00
C LYS A 177 -8.21 8.84 -12.55
N LEU A 178 -7.88 7.73 -11.89
CA LEU A 178 -8.83 6.76 -11.37
C LEU A 178 -9.02 6.87 -9.85
N VAL A 179 -8.43 7.88 -9.20
CA VAL A 179 -8.61 8.14 -7.77
C VAL A 179 -10.09 8.29 -7.40
N GLU A 180 -10.87 9.04 -8.20
CA GLU A 180 -12.32 9.19 -7.98
C GLU A 180 -13.10 7.88 -8.18
N LYS A 181 -12.53 6.94 -8.96
CA LYS A 181 -13.06 5.59 -9.15
C LYS A 181 -12.59 4.62 -8.06
N GLY A 182 -11.85 5.12 -7.07
CA GLY A 182 -11.41 4.38 -5.89
C GLY A 182 -10.11 3.60 -6.06
N VAL A 183 -9.17 4.17 -6.83
CA VAL A 183 -7.76 3.78 -6.79
C VAL A 183 -7.07 4.52 -5.64
N LEU A 184 -6.41 3.75 -4.76
CA LEU A 184 -5.72 4.23 -3.58
C LEU A 184 -4.23 3.85 -3.64
N LEU A 185 -3.34 4.80 -3.42
CA LEU A 185 -1.92 4.56 -3.19
C LEU A 185 -1.60 4.75 -1.71
N ILE A 186 -0.92 3.79 -1.11
CA ILE A 186 -0.46 3.83 0.27
C ILE A 186 1.06 3.64 0.26
N ALA A 187 1.80 4.71 0.53
CA ALA A 187 3.26 4.69 0.52
C ALA A 187 3.85 4.79 1.93
N PHE A 188 4.71 3.85 2.29
CA PHE A 188 5.42 3.84 3.57
C PHE A 188 6.80 4.49 3.44
N SER A 189 7.12 5.44 4.33
CA SER A 189 8.44 6.07 4.41
C SER A 189 8.99 6.09 5.85
N HIS A 190 10.31 5.98 5.99
CA HIS A 190 10.99 5.87 7.29
C HIS A 190 11.68 7.17 7.74
N SER A 191 11.74 8.20 6.90
CA SER A 191 12.37 9.48 7.24
C SER A 191 11.51 10.69 6.89
N GLU A 192 11.62 11.77 7.69
CA GLU A 192 11.00 13.06 7.37
C GLU A 192 11.60 13.71 6.11
N SER A 193 12.84 13.33 5.76
CA SER A 193 13.56 13.76 4.55
C SER A 193 13.32 12.89 3.33
N ASP A 194 12.57 11.79 3.44
CA ASP A 194 12.19 10.91 2.33
C ASP A 194 10.98 11.49 1.57
N THR A 195 10.99 12.79 1.30
CA THR A 195 10.26 13.32 0.13
C THR A 195 11.02 12.85 -1.09
N LEU A 196 10.86 11.57 -1.40
CA LEU A 196 11.44 10.97 -2.57
C LEU A 196 10.74 11.62 -3.77
N ASP A 197 11.46 12.37 -4.61
CA ASP A 197 10.92 13.09 -5.78
C ASP A 197 10.04 12.21 -6.71
N TRP A 198 10.21 10.89 -6.61
CA TRP A 198 9.45 9.91 -7.38
C TRP A 198 8.10 9.54 -6.75
N LEU A 199 7.86 9.80 -5.46
CA LEU A 199 6.54 9.56 -4.87
C LEU A 199 5.53 10.62 -5.38
N PRO A 200 4.28 10.24 -5.63
CA PRO A 200 3.21 11.21 -5.87
C PRO A 200 2.98 12.12 -4.67
N GLU A 201 2.40 13.29 -4.88
CA GLU A 201 2.02 14.16 -3.76
C GLU A 201 0.90 13.51 -2.92
N PRO A 202 0.99 13.54 -1.58
CA PRO A 202 -0.04 12.94 -0.74
C PRO A 202 -1.27 13.84 -0.63
N ASP A 203 -2.46 13.24 -0.74
CA ASP A 203 -3.70 13.86 -0.26
C ASP A 203 -3.69 13.93 1.28
N ASP A 204 -3.16 12.88 1.91
CA ASP A 204 -3.13 12.72 3.35
C ASP A 204 -1.78 12.15 3.83
N VAL A 205 -1.45 12.47 5.07
CA VAL A 205 -0.23 11.98 5.73
C VAL A 205 -0.58 11.46 7.12
N LEU A 206 -0.25 10.20 7.37
CA LEU A 206 -0.39 9.50 8.64
C LEU A 206 0.99 9.32 9.27
N ASN A 207 1.12 9.57 10.57
CA ASN A 207 2.37 9.34 11.30
C ASN A 207 2.18 8.13 12.21
N LEU A 208 3.04 7.11 12.10
CA LEU A 208 3.01 5.92 12.94
C LEU A 208 4.19 5.92 13.92
N PRO A 209 4.12 6.65 15.03
CA PRO A 209 5.16 6.59 16.05
C PRO A 209 5.10 5.26 16.82
N SER A 210 6.27 4.80 17.28
CA SER A 210 6.40 3.55 18.03
C SER A 210 5.90 3.64 19.49
N SER A 211 5.67 4.84 20.03
CA SER A 211 5.30 5.07 21.44
C SER A 211 4.38 6.29 21.62
N TYR A 212 3.61 6.30 22.72
CA TYR A 212 2.76 7.43 23.10
C TYR A 212 3.56 8.46 23.91
N CYS A 213 3.25 9.74 23.74
CA CYS A 213 3.37 10.71 24.82
C CYS A 213 2.06 10.75 25.64
N SER A 214 2.11 11.22 26.89
CA SER A 214 0.94 11.26 27.79
C SER A 214 -0.26 12.03 27.19
N GLU A 215 0.02 13.11 26.47
CA GLU A 215 -0.97 13.91 25.75
C GLU A 215 -1.61 13.13 24.60
N SER A 216 -0.82 12.43 23.77
CA SER A 216 -1.34 11.61 22.67
C SER A 216 -2.24 10.48 23.14
N LYS A 217 -2.01 9.92 24.33
CA LYS A 217 -2.86 8.87 24.90
C LYS A 217 -4.21 9.39 25.41
N ALA A 218 -4.22 10.60 25.97
CA ALA A 218 -5.46 11.26 26.38
C ALA A 218 -6.30 11.64 25.16
N ASN A 219 -5.67 12.27 24.17
CA ASN A 219 -6.32 12.67 22.91
C ASN A 219 -6.88 11.46 22.15
N ALA A 220 -6.17 10.31 22.16
CA ALA A 220 -6.67 9.08 21.56
C ALA A 220 -8.05 8.67 22.09
N ARG A 221 -8.23 8.73 23.42
CA ARG A 221 -9.50 8.31 24.05
C ARG A 221 -10.65 9.24 23.66
N GLU A 222 -10.41 10.55 23.71
CA GLU A 222 -11.44 11.54 23.39
C GLU A 222 -11.83 11.47 21.90
N ASP A 223 -10.85 11.44 21.00
CA ASP A 223 -11.11 11.42 19.56
C ASP A 223 -11.76 10.09 19.12
N ILE A 224 -11.36 8.95 19.71
CA ILE A 224 -12.03 7.64 19.46
C ILE A 224 -13.47 7.65 19.95
N ALA A 225 -13.73 8.11 21.18
CA ALA A 225 -15.08 8.17 21.72
C ALA A 225 -15.98 9.03 20.84
N ARG A 226 -15.48 10.19 20.40
CA ARG A 226 -16.20 11.08 19.49
C ARG A 226 -16.50 10.40 18.15
N PHE A 227 -15.50 9.74 17.56
CA PHE A 227 -15.70 9.01 16.31
C PHE A 227 -16.75 7.91 16.44
N LEU A 228 -16.74 7.14 17.53
CA LEU A 228 -17.74 6.11 17.79
C LEU A 228 -19.16 6.69 17.85
N LEU A 229 -19.34 7.88 18.47
CA LEU A 229 -20.63 8.58 18.47
C LEU A 229 -21.03 9.07 17.08
N GLU A 230 -20.12 9.75 16.38
CA GLU A 230 -20.38 10.35 15.07
C GLU A 230 -20.75 9.30 14.00
N GLN A 231 -20.20 8.10 14.12
CA GLN A 231 -20.48 6.97 13.23
C GLN A 231 -21.60 6.05 13.75
N ALA A 232 -22.32 6.47 14.82
CA ALA A 232 -23.40 5.70 15.46
C ALA A 232 -23.01 4.31 15.98
N TYR A 233 -21.73 4.11 16.29
CA TYR A 233 -21.19 2.89 16.91
C TYR A 233 -21.35 2.86 18.45
N ALA A 234 -21.69 3.98 19.06
CA ALA A 234 -22.05 4.07 20.47
C ALA A 234 -23.34 4.86 20.61
N THR A 235 -24.22 4.43 21.52
CA THR A 235 -25.56 5.01 21.68
C THR A 235 -25.53 6.32 22.47
N ASN A 236 -24.51 6.52 23.30
CA ASN A 236 -24.36 7.71 24.15
C ASN A 236 -22.90 7.94 24.56
N GLU A 237 -22.61 9.13 25.09
CA GLU A 237 -21.26 9.57 25.45
C GLU A 237 -20.56 8.64 26.45
N GLY A 238 -21.27 8.16 27.48
CA GLY A 238 -20.70 7.30 28.51
C GLY A 238 -20.26 5.93 27.98
N GLU A 239 -21.03 5.36 27.06
CA GLU A 239 -20.67 4.13 26.36
C GLU A 239 -19.45 4.33 25.47
N ALA A 240 -19.43 5.41 24.68
CA ALA A 240 -18.32 5.73 23.79
C ALA A 240 -17.00 5.93 24.54
N GLU A 241 -17.02 6.65 25.67
CA GLU A 241 -15.86 6.85 26.53
C GLU A 241 -15.38 5.52 27.15
N GLY A 242 -16.30 4.66 27.57
CA GLY A 242 -15.99 3.33 28.12
C GLY A 242 -15.26 2.44 27.10
N ILE A 243 -15.81 2.35 25.88
CA ILE A 243 -15.23 1.59 24.76
C ILE A 243 -13.86 2.16 24.39
N ALA A 244 -13.76 3.48 24.19
CA ALA A 244 -12.50 4.13 23.83
C ALA A 244 -11.41 3.92 24.89
N LYS A 245 -11.76 3.98 26.17
CA LYS A 245 -10.84 3.69 27.27
C LYS A 245 -10.36 2.24 27.24
N GLY A 246 -11.24 1.29 26.98
CA GLY A 246 -10.91 -0.13 26.82
C GLY A 246 -9.95 -0.36 25.65
N ILE A 247 -10.28 0.19 24.47
CA ILE A 247 -9.46 0.11 23.25
C ILE A 247 -8.03 0.63 23.51
N VAL A 248 -7.90 1.82 24.08
CA VAL A 248 -6.58 2.44 24.35
C VAL A 248 -5.82 1.71 25.46
N ALA A 249 -6.52 1.11 26.43
CA ALA A 249 -5.89 0.31 27.49
C ALA A 249 -5.34 -1.03 26.97
N SER A 250 -6.10 -1.70 26.11
CA SER A 250 -5.71 -2.98 25.49
C SER A 250 -4.58 -2.83 24.46
N ASN A 251 -4.32 -1.60 23.99
CA ASN A 251 -3.26 -1.29 23.04
C ASN A 251 -2.21 -0.35 23.66
N PRO A 252 -1.28 -0.88 24.48
CA PRO A 252 -0.33 -0.07 25.25
C PRO A 252 0.67 0.71 24.38
N LEU A 253 0.81 0.35 23.11
CA LEU A 253 1.65 1.03 22.12
C LEU A 253 0.77 1.55 20.97
N PRO A 254 1.03 2.77 20.43
CA PRO A 254 0.23 3.33 19.33
C PRO A 254 0.24 2.40 18.13
N LYS A 255 1.38 1.78 17.87
CA LYS A 255 1.56 0.81 16.80
C LYS A 255 0.58 -0.37 16.83
N ASN A 256 0.22 -0.85 18.03
CA ASN A 256 -0.75 -1.92 18.20
C ASN A 256 -2.16 -1.38 17.99
N LEU A 257 -2.42 -0.16 18.48
CA LEU A 257 -3.68 0.51 18.24
C LEU A 257 -3.90 0.72 16.75
N HIS A 258 -2.92 1.26 16.02
CA HIS A 258 -2.94 1.42 14.57
C HIS A 258 -3.14 0.07 13.86
N ALA A 259 -2.40 -0.99 14.23
CA ALA A 259 -2.53 -2.30 13.60
C ALA A 259 -3.91 -2.95 13.81
N ASN A 260 -4.49 -2.80 15.01
CA ASN A 260 -5.78 -3.39 15.36
C ASN A 260 -6.97 -2.47 15.03
N PHE A 261 -6.72 -1.20 14.71
CA PHE A 261 -7.75 -0.18 14.50
C PHE A 261 -8.69 -0.50 13.33
N ALA A 262 -8.14 -1.10 12.28
CA ALA A 262 -8.91 -1.49 11.11
C ALA A 262 -9.84 -2.69 11.42
N GLY A 263 -9.41 -3.59 12.32
CA GLY A 263 -10.25 -4.68 12.84
C GLY A 263 -11.37 -4.17 13.76
N ILE A 264 -11.08 -3.15 14.60
CA ILE A 264 -12.08 -2.49 15.45
C ILE A 264 -13.23 -1.90 14.61
N LEU A 265 -12.94 -1.27 13.48
CA LEU A 265 -13.97 -0.70 12.59
C LEU A 265 -14.82 -1.78 11.89
N ALA A 266 -14.23 -2.95 11.61
CA ALA A 266 -14.90 -4.03 10.92
C ALA A 266 -15.71 -4.96 11.82
N GLU A 267 -15.21 -5.27 13.02
CA GLU A 267 -15.92 -6.09 14.00
C GLU A 267 -17.20 -5.39 14.50
N VAL A 268 -17.18 -4.06 14.59
CA VAL A 268 -18.34 -3.27 15.02
C VAL A 268 -19.42 -3.17 13.93
N ARG A 269 -19.07 -3.27 12.63
CA ARG A 269 -20.06 -3.33 11.53
C ARG A 269 -20.81 -4.67 11.47
N ASN A 270 -20.18 -5.76 11.93
CA ASN A 270 -20.77 -7.10 11.91
C ASN A 270 -21.64 -7.41 13.14
N ALA A 271 -21.83 -6.44 14.03
CA ALA A 271 -22.71 -6.55 15.19
C ALA A 271 -24.14 -6.06 14.93
N ASP A 272 -24.41 -5.53 13.72
CA ASP A 272 -25.74 -5.26 13.16
C ASP A 272 -26.22 -6.41 12.24
#